data_AF-A0A3B9K1T9-F1
#
_entry.id   AF-A0A3B9K1T9-F1
#
_cell.length_a   1.000
_cell.length_b   1.000
_cell.length_c   1.000
_cell.angle_alpha   90.00
_cell.angle_beta   90.00
_cell.angle_gamma   90.00
#
_symmetry.space_group_name_H-M   'P 1'
#
loop_
_entity.id
_entity.type
_entity.pdbx_description
1 polymer ?
#
loop_
_entity_poly.entity_id
_entity_poly.type
_entity_poly.pdbx_seq_one_letter_code
_entity_poly.pdbx_strand_id
1 'polypeptide(L)'
;LRLAILKPEKSFLSCQKIFNVWSKWGYPSLKPNPTKQKIVFLSDLTAEHFPSMIKMFSAAQGVDAKILLSGFDSIEQTILDTSSEMYQFKPDVIALIFSEYWLQKYIGNSSLVKKSDLEFAQNTLSNLISTIKSNSSADILIGNLPGKTFS
;
A
#
# COMPACT_ATOMS: atom_id res chain seq x y z
N LEU A 1 16.43 -11.61 15.42
CA LEU A 1 15.83 -11.23 14.11
C LEU A 1 14.91 -10.01 14.21
N ARG A 2 13.90 -10.01 15.08
CA ARG A 2 12.99 -8.86 15.31
C ARG A 2 13.70 -7.51 15.52
N LEU A 3 14.66 -7.44 16.44
CA LEU A 3 15.43 -6.20 16.69
C LEU A 3 16.20 -5.74 15.44
N ALA A 4 16.68 -6.70 14.64
CA ALA A 4 17.33 -6.41 13.39
C ALA A 4 16.35 -5.93 12.31
N ILE A 5 15.05 -6.23 12.37
CA ILE A 5 14.07 -5.67 11.43
C ILE A 5 13.75 -4.21 11.81
N LEU A 6 13.57 -3.93 13.10
CA LEU A 6 13.11 -2.63 13.61
C LEU A 6 14.21 -1.57 13.81
N LYS A 7 15.48 -1.92 13.58
CA LYS A 7 16.57 -0.93 13.68
C LYS A 7 16.36 0.17 12.61
N PRO A 8 16.42 1.48 12.97
CA PRO A 8 16.20 2.58 12.04
C PRO A 8 17.33 2.67 10.98
N GLU A 9 17.10 3.51 9.95
CA GLU A 9 18.10 3.89 8.94
C GLU A 9 18.72 2.72 8.17
N LYS A 10 17.90 1.71 7.85
CA LYS A 10 18.35 0.59 7.01
C LYS A 10 18.21 0.93 5.54
N SER A 11 19.25 0.59 4.79
CA SER A 11 19.12 0.47 3.35
C SER A 11 18.14 -0.64 2.97
N PHE A 12 17.46 -0.49 1.84
CA PHE A 12 16.59 -1.53 1.29
C PHE A 12 17.31 -2.87 1.14
N LEU A 13 18.58 -2.86 0.70
CA LEU A 13 19.40 -4.06 0.58
C LEU A 13 19.56 -4.79 1.93
N SER A 14 19.67 -4.04 3.03
CA SER A 14 19.75 -4.64 4.37
C SER A 14 18.44 -5.33 4.75
N CYS A 15 17.29 -4.70 4.45
CA CYS A 15 15.98 -5.30 4.65
C CYS A 15 15.82 -6.58 3.81
N GLN A 16 16.25 -6.56 2.55
CA GLN A 16 16.21 -7.74 1.68
C GLN A 16 17.05 -8.90 2.22
N LYS A 17 18.26 -8.62 2.71
CA LYS A 17 19.11 -9.66 3.35
C LYS A 17 18.43 -10.29 4.57
N ILE A 18 17.81 -9.46 5.41
CA ILE A 18 17.08 -9.92 6.59
C ILE A 18 15.87 -10.77 6.17
N PHE A 19 15.11 -10.33 5.17
CA PHE A 19 13.99 -11.09 4.62
C PHE A 19 14.43 -12.44 4.06
N ASN A 20 15.55 -12.50 3.34
CA ASN A 20 16.10 -13.74 2.80
C ASN A 20 16.49 -14.73 3.92
N VAL A 21 17.03 -14.25 5.05
CA VAL A 21 17.29 -15.11 6.21
C VAL A 21 16.00 -15.60 6.84
N TRP A 22 15.03 -14.71 7.04
CA TRP A 22 13.74 -15.04 7.65
C TRP A 22 12.93 -16.04 6.81
N SER A 23 12.88 -15.85 5.50
CA SER A 23 12.19 -16.75 4.56
C SER A 23 12.86 -18.12 4.46
N LYS A 24 14.20 -18.19 4.46
CA LYS A 24 14.95 -19.47 4.52
C LYS A 24 14.63 -20.29 5.76
N TRP A 25 14.24 -19.64 6.86
CA TRP A 25 13.82 -20.32 8.08
C TRP A 25 12.33 -20.70 8.11
N GLY A 26 11.60 -20.48 7.01
CA GLY A 26 10.18 -20.82 6.90
C GLY A 26 9.23 -19.80 7.52
N TYR A 27 9.63 -18.52 7.59
CA TYR A 27 8.84 -17.43 8.19
C TYR A 27 8.45 -17.70 9.66
N PRO A 28 9.41 -18.04 10.54
CA PRO A 28 9.10 -18.29 11.95
C PRO A 28 8.47 -17.06 12.59
N SER A 29 7.50 -17.28 13.49
CA SER A 29 6.84 -16.19 14.19
C SER A 29 7.85 -15.37 15.01
N LEU A 30 7.76 -14.05 14.91
CA LEU A 30 8.70 -13.13 15.58
C LEU A 30 8.18 -12.58 16.92
N LYS A 31 6.91 -12.85 17.23
CA LYS A 31 6.28 -12.63 18.54
C LYS A 31 5.33 -13.79 18.87
N PRO A 32 5.07 -14.10 20.15
CA PRO A 32 4.02 -15.03 20.52
C PRO A 32 2.65 -14.48 20.13
N ASN A 33 1.71 -15.38 19.79
CA ASN A 33 0.30 -15.08 19.50
C ASN A 33 0.09 -13.92 18.49
N PRO A 34 0.56 -14.05 17.24
CA PRO A 34 0.42 -12.99 16.27
C PRO A 34 -1.04 -12.73 15.91
N THR A 35 -1.42 -11.46 15.77
CA THR A 35 -2.74 -11.06 15.27
C THR A 35 -2.77 -11.26 13.76
N LYS A 36 -3.77 -11.98 13.26
CA LYS A 36 -3.96 -12.15 11.81
C LYS A 36 -4.56 -10.88 11.23
N GLN A 37 -3.99 -10.38 10.14
CA GLN A 37 -4.53 -9.25 9.40
C GLN A 37 -4.48 -9.51 7.90
N LYS A 38 -5.54 -9.14 7.20
CA LYS A 38 -5.64 -9.14 5.75
C LYS A 38 -5.44 -7.72 5.23
N ILE A 39 -4.40 -7.52 4.45
CA ILE A 39 -4.04 -6.22 3.92
C ILE A 39 -4.16 -6.28 2.40
N VAL A 40 -4.92 -5.36 1.81
CA VAL A 40 -4.85 -5.09 0.38
C VAL A 40 -3.89 -3.91 0.18
N PHE A 41 -2.95 -4.07 -0.75
CA PHE A 41 -2.04 -3.01 -1.16
C PHE A 41 -2.38 -2.63 -2.60
N LEU A 42 -2.89 -1.41 -2.77
CA LEU A 42 -3.27 -0.82 -4.05
C LEU A 42 -2.24 0.24 -4.43
N SER A 43 -1.69 0.11 -5.63
CA SER A 43 -0.71 1.06 -6.13
C SER A 43 -0.67 1.14 -7.65
N ASP A 44 -0.29 2.29 -8.17
CA ASP A 44 -0.06 2.56 -9.59
C ASP A 44 1.43 2.47 -9.98
N LEU A 45 2.31 2.13 -9.03
CA LEU A 45 3.72 1.87 -9.26
C LEU A 45 4.07 0.38 -9.11
N THR A 46 5.25 0.01 -9.59
CA THR A 46 5.85 -1.32 -9.43
C THR A 46 6.03 -1.65 -7.96
N ALA A 47 5.24 -2.58 -7.43
CA ALA A 47 5.10 -2.83 -6.00
C ALA A 47 5.34 -4.28 -5.57
N GLU A 48 5.81 -5.15 -6.47
CA GLU A 48 5.95 -6.60 -6.27
C GLU A 48 6.85 -6.97 -5.07
N HIS A 49 7.80 -6.10 -4.73
CA HIS A 49 8.69 -6.29 -3.59
C HIS A 49 8.09 -5.84 -2.24
N PHE A 50 7.05 -4.97 -2.25
CA PHE A 50 6.46 -4.43 -1.02
C PHE A 50 5.74 -5.49 -0.17
N PRO A 51 4.96 -6.44 -0.73
CA PRO A 51 4.31 -7.47 0.08
C PRO A 51 5.28 -8.22 1.00
N SER A 52 6.46 -8.58 0.49
CA SER A 52 7.49 -9.25 1.28
C SER A 52 8.00 -8.39 2.44
N MET A 53 8.21 -7.09 2.20
CA MET A 53 8.66 -6.14 3.21
C MET A 53 7.56 -5.88 4.26
N ILE A 54 6.34 -5.56 3.82
CA ILE A 54 5.19 -5.33 4.70
C ILE A 54 4.98 -6.55 5.59
N LYS A 55 5.01 -7.77 5.03
CA LYS A 55 4.87 -9.00 5.81
C LYS A 55 5.95 -9.13 6.89
N MET A 56 7.21 -8.83 6.56
CA MET A 56 8.32 -8.90 7.52
C MET A 56 8.20 -7.87 8.64
N PHE A 57 7.87 -6.62 8.31
CA PHE A 57 7.71 -5.56 9.31
C PHE A 57 6.47 -5.80 10.19
N SER A 58 5.35 -6.25 9.61
CA SER A 58 4.16 -6.69 10.36
C SER A 58 4.49 -7.83 11.31
N ALA A 59 5.21 -8.86 10.85
CA ALA A 59 5.62 -9.98 11.70
C ALA A 59 6.49 -9.50 12.88
N ALA A 60 7.42 -8.57 12.65
CA ALA A 60 8.25 -7.99 13.71
C ALA A 60 7.41 -7.22 14.76
N GLN A 61 6.22 -6.76 14.38
CA GLN A 61 5.24 -6.15 15.28
C GLN A 61 4.25 -7.16 15.90
N GLY A 62 4.30 -8.43 15.52
CA GLY A 62 3.37 -9.47 16.00
C GLY A 62 2.09 -9.55 15.19
N VAL A 63 2.14 -9.16 13.92
CA VAL A 63 1.03 -9.27 12.98
C VAL A 63 1.38 -10.30 11.92
N ASP A 64 0.55 -11.34 11.78
CA ASP A 64 0.60 -12.29 10.67
C ASP A 64 -0.23 -11.72 9.51
N ALA A 65 0.45 -11.01 8.62
CA ALA A 65 -0.18 -10.31 7.52
C ALA A 65 -0.32 -11.22 6.28
N LYS A 66 -1.56 -11.42 5.82
CA LYS A 66 -1.86 -11.91 4.46
C LYS A 66 -2.04 -10.70 3.57
N ILE A 67 -1.26 -10.61 2.49
CA ILE A 67 -1.25 -9.44 1.62
C ILE A 67 -1.77 -9.81 0.25
N LEU A 68 -2.74 -9.04 -0.24
CA LEU A 68 -3.18 -9.03 -1.63
C LEU A 68 -2.61 -7.78 -2.31
N LEU A 69 -1.90 -7.96 -3.41
CA LEU A 69 -1.37 -6.87 -4.23
C LEU A 69 -2.24 -6.75 -5.49
N SER A 70 -2.74 -5.55 -5.80
CA SER A 70 -3.44 -5.33 -7.07
C SER A 70 -2.47 -5.32 -8.26
N GLY A 71 -2.99 -5.50 -9.47
CA GLY A 71 -2.21 -5.30 -10.69
C GLY A 71 -1.69 -3.86 -10.80
N PHE A 72 -0.64 -3.68 -11.61
CA PHE A 72 -0.09 -2.36 -11.93
C PHE A 72 -1.15 -1.44 -12.57
N ASP A 73 -1.16 -0.16 -12.16
CA ASP A 73 -2.05 0.90 -12.66
C ASP A 73 -3.54 0.53 -12.69
N SER A 74 -4.00 -0.25 -11.69
CA SER A 74 -5.36 -0.80 -11.66
C SER A 74 -6.21 -0.31 -10.47
N ILE A 75 -5.77 0.75 -9.78
CA ILE A 75 -6.42 1.24 -8.55
C ILE A 75 -7.91 1.53 -8.79
N GLU A 76 -8.22 2.39 -9.76
CA GLU A 76 -9.59 2.80 -10.07
C GLU A 76 -10.45 1.60 -10.48
N GLN A 77 -9.93 0.75 -11.39
CA GLN A 77 -10.66 -0.43 -11.85
C GLN A 77 -10.96 -1.39 -10.70
N THR A 78 -9.97 -1.66 -9.84
CA THR A 78 -10.11 -2.58 -8.70
C THR A 78 -11.12 -2.08 -7.67
N ILE A 79 -11.16 -0.76 -7.44
CA ILE A 79 -12.09 -0.14 -6.49
C ILE A 79 -13.51 -0.05 -7.05
N LEU A 80 -13.66 0.31 -8.32
CA LEU A 80 -14.99 0.49 -8.92
C LEU A 80 -15.67 -0.84 -9.24
N ASP A 81 -14.88 -1.90 -9.49
CA ASP A 81 -15.41 -3.24 -9.65
C ASP A 81 -15.71 -3.90 -8.29
N THR A 82 -16.98 -3.86 -7.89
CA THR A 82 -17.46 -4.51 -6.64
C THR A 82 -17.27 -6.03 -6.62
N SER A 83 -17.04 -6.66 -7.77
CA SER A 83 -16.75 -8.09 -7.89
C SER A 83 -15.25 -8.42 -7.79
N SER A 84 -14.39 -7.40 -7.65
CA SER A 84 -12.94 -7.57 -7.64
C SER A 84 -12.43 -8.45 -6.49
N GLU A 85 -11.24 -9.03 -6.68
CA GLU A 85 -10.56 -9.84 -5.66
C GLU A 85 -10.36 -9.05 -4.36
N MET A 86 -10.20 -7.72 -4.43
CA MET A 86 -10.10 -6.86 -3.25
C MET A 86 -11.30 -7.04 -2.31
N TYR A 87 -12.53 -6.96 -2.83
CA TYR A 87 -13.72 -7.07 -2.00
C TYR A 87 -13.96 -8.52 -1.54
N GLN A 88 -13.69 -9.51 -2.41
CA GLN A 88 -13.78 -10.93 -2.05
C GLN A 88 -12.80 -11.33 -0.96
N PHE A 89 -11.61 -10.71 -0.94
CA PHE A 89 -10.56 -10.95 0.04
C PHE A 89 -10.99 -10.60 1.46
N LYS A 90 -11.95 -9.67 1.61
CA LYS A 90 -12.44 -9.10 2.89
C LYS A 90 -11.26 -8.58 3.73
N PRO A 91 -10.57 -7.52 3.27
CA PRO A 91 -9.44 -6.95 3.98
C PRO A 91 -9.86 -6.35 5.32
N ASP A 92 -8.94 -6.38 6.26
CA ASP A 92 -9.01 -5.58 7.49
C ASP A 92 -8.43 -4.17 7.23
N VAL A 93 -7.44 -4.07 6.34
CA VAL A 93 -6.79 -2.82 5.94
C VAL A 93 -6.65 -2.73 4.42
N ILE A 94 -6.96 -1.57 3.85
CA ILE A 94 -6.67 -1.22 2.45
C ILE A 94 -5.66 -0.07 2.44
N ALA A 95 -4.46 -0.34 1.92
CA ALA A 95 -3.42 0.67 1.75
C ALA A 95 -3.41 1.19 0.30
N LEU A 96 -3.62 2.50 0.13
CA LEU A 96 -3.61 3.22 -1.14
C LEU A 96 -2.31 4.01 -1.26
N ILE A 97 -1.45 3.64 -2.20
CA ILE A 97 -0.20 4.35 -2.50
C ILE A 97 -0.24 4.86 -3.93
N PHE A 98 -0.32 6.18 -4.07
CA PHE A 98 -0.34 6.85 -5.36
C PHE A 98 1.04 7.42 -5.67
N SER A 99 1.51 7.22 -6.90
CA SER A 99 2.70 7.86 -7.42
C SER A 99 2.41 9.31 -7.83
N GLU A 100 3.48 10.06 -8.16
CA GLU A 100 3.32 11.38 -8.78
C GLU A 100 2.61 11.29 -10.14
N TYR A 101 2.84 10.20 -10.88
CA TYR A 101 2.23 9.98 -12.19
C TYR A 101 0.70 9.94 -12.09
N TRP A 102 0.14 9.30 -11.06
CA TRP A 102 -1.30 9.32 -10.81
C TRP A 102 -1.84 10.75 -10.73
N LEU A 103 -1.15 11.63 -9.98
CA LEU A 103 -1.55 13.02 -9.84
C LEU A 103 -1.41 13.78 -11.18
N GLN A 104 -0.32 13.56 -11.91
CA GLN A 104 -0.05 14.17 -13.23
C GLN A 104 -1.13 13.83 -14.27
N LYS A 105 -1.81 12.68 -14.17
CA LYS A 105 -2.98 12.36 -15.03
C LYS A 105 -4.09 13.40 -14.93
N TYR A 106 -4.22 14.05 -13.77
CA TYR A 106 -5.28 15.04 -13.51
C TYR A 106 -4.78 16.47 -13.66
N ILE A 107 -3.58 16.80 -13.17
CA ILE A 107 -3.08 18.18 -13.12
C ILE A 107 -2.09 18.53 -14.23
N GLY A 108 -1.66 17.55 -15.03
CA GLY A 108 -0.61 17.70 -16.01
C GLY A 108 0.79 17.94 -15.41
N ASN A 109 1.73 18.37 -16.26
CA ASN A 109 3.13 18.59 -15.89
C ASN A 109 3.51 20.07 -15.74
N SER A 110 2.54 20.99 -15.76
CA SER A 110 2.80 22.42 -15.68
C SER A 110 3.15 22.87 -14.25
N SER A 111 3.90 23.97 -14.16
CA SER A 111 4.17 24.68 -12.89
C SER A 111 2.93 25.40 -12.36
N LEU A 112 2.02 25.80 -13.24
CA LEU A 112 0.73 26.39 -12.93
C LEU A 112 -0.37 25.36 -13.18
N VAL A 113 -1.10 25.02 -12.14
CA VAL A 113 -2.23 24.08 -12.18
C VAL A 113 -3.53 24.86 -12.07
N LYS A 114 -4.50 24.58 -12.93
CA LYS A 114 -5.82 25.20 -12.81
C LYS A 114 -6.51 24.66 -11.55
N LYS A 115 -7.20 25.53 -10.83
CA LYS A 115 -7.97 25.13 -9.63
C LYS A 115 -8.96 23.99 -9.94
N SER A 116 -9.60 24.04 -11.12
CA SER A 116 -10.53 23.00 -11.59
C SER A 116 -9.91 21.61 -11.65
N ASP A 117 -8.64 21.51 -12.03
CA ASP A 117 -7.95 20.24 -12.25
C ASP A 117 -7.57 19.62 -10.90
N LEU A 118 -7.19 20.46 -9.93
CA LEU A 118 -7.00 20.04 -8.53
C LEU A 118 -8.31 19.58 -7.89
N GLU A 119 -9.40 20.33 -8.09
CA GLU A 119 -10.73 19.94 -7.60
C GLU A 119 -11.16 18.61 -8.21
N PHE A 120 -10.89 18.38 -9.49
CA PHE A 120 -11.19 17.11 -10.16
C PHE A 120 -10.38 15.93 -9.58
N ALA A 121 -9.09 16.12 -9.31
CA ALA A 121 -8.26 15.11 -8.64
C ALA A 121 -8.76 14.79 -7.22
N GLN A 122 -9.11 15.82 -6.44
CA GLN A 122 -9.66 15.66 -5.08
C GLN A 122 -11.01 14.93 -5.09
N ASN A 123 -11.89 15.30 -6.02
CA ASN A 123 -13.19 14.65 -6.19
C ASN A 123 -13.01 13.18 -6.59
N THR A 124 -12.06 12.88 -7.48
CA THR A 124 -11.77 11.51 -7.90
C THR A 124 -11.30 10.66 -6.72
N LEU A 125 -10.31 11.14 -5.96
CA LEU A 125 -9.85 10.44 -4.75
C LEU A 125 -10.98 10.25 -3.72
N SER A 126 -11.80 11.29 -3.51
CA SER A 126 -12.95 11.23 -2.59
C SER A 126 -13.97 10.17 -3.01
N ASN A 127 -14.24 10.06 -4.32
CA ASN A 127 -15.14 9.05 -4.89
C ASN A 127 -14.58 7.63 -4.76
N LEU A 128 -13.27 7.45 -4.93
CA LEU A 128 -12.63 6.14 -4.68
C LEU A 128 -12.78 5.73 -3.22
N ILE A 129 -12.51 6.65 -2.29
CA ILE A 129 -12.64 6.39 -0.84
C ILE A 129 -14.10 6.09 -0.47
N SER A 130 -15.07 6.84 -1.00
CA SER A 130 -16.48 6.61 -0.72
C SER A 130 -16.95 5.26 -1.25
N THR A 131 -16.46 4.85 -2.43
CA THR A 131 -16.74 3.54 -3.03
C THR A 131 -16.18 2.41 -2.16
N ILE A 132 -14.94 2.53 -1.67
CA ILE A 132 -14.37 1.55 -0.73
C ILE A 132 -15.25 1.45 0.52
N LYS A 133 -15.56 2.58 1.17
CA LYS A 133 -16.35 2.60 2.41
C LYS A 133 -17.76 2.04 2.25
N SER A 134 -18.35 2.18 1.07
CA SER A 134 -19.69 1.66 0.79
C SER A 134 -19.71 0.14 0.58
N ASN A 135 -18.57 -0.47 0.26
CA ASN A 135 -18.46 -1.88 -0.11
C ASN A 135 -17.53 -2.70 0.81
N SER A 136 -16.86 -2.06 1.76
CA SER A 136 -15.91 -2.70 2.68
C SER A 136 -15.91 -2.01 4.04
N SER A 137 -15.72 -2.80 5.10
CA SER A 137 -15.53 -2.31 6.48
C SER A 137 -14.06 -2.11 6.85
N ALA A 138 -13.14 -2.24 5.89
CA ALA A 138 -11.71 -2.14 6.13
C ALA A 138 -11.27 -0.73 6.52
N ASP A 139 -10.24 -0.64 7.36
CA ASP A 139 -9.53 0.62 7.61
C ASP A 139 -8.76 1.04 6.35
N ILE A 140 -8.83 2.32 6.00
CA ILE A 140 -8.18 2.86 4.80
C ILE A 140 -6.93 3.64 5.23
N LEU A 141 -5.77 3.21 4.75
CA LEU A 141 -4.49 3.92 4.89
C LEU A 141 -4.11 4.55 3.55
N ILE A 142 -3.93 5.87 3.53
CA ILE A 142 -3.54 6.59 2.31
C ILE A 142 -2.10 7.08 2.49
N GLY A 143 -1.23 6.67 1.58
CA GLY A 143 0.14 7.18 1.50
C GLY A 143 0.14 8.65 1.12
N ASN A 144 1.08 9.42 1.69
CA ASN A 144 1.22 10.81 1.29
C ASN A 144 1.67 10.88 -0.17
N LEU A 145 1.08 11.80 -0.94
CA LEU A 145 1.62 12.14 -2.25
C LEU A 145 2.95 12.86 -2.02
N PRO A 146 4.06 12.41 -2.64
CA PRO A 146 5.32 13.13 -2.50
C PRO A 146 5.10 14.56 -2.97
N GLY A 147 5.35 15.53 -2.09
CA GLY A 147 5.46 16.92 -2.53
C GLY A 147 6.58 16.95 -3.55
N LYS A 148 6.32 17.52 -4.73
CA LYS A 148 7.36 17.76 -5.74
C LYS A 148 8.62 18.22 -5.02
N THR A 149 9.69 17.44 -5.10
CA THR A 149 11.04 18.02 -5.04
C THR A 149 11.14 18.90 -6.28
N PHE A 150 10.62 20.12 -6.18
CA PHE A 150 10.88 21.18 -7.12
C PHE A 150 12.38 21.47 -7.01
N SER A 151 13.16 20.82 -7.87
CA SER A 151 14.57 21.17 -8.14
C SER A 151 14.68 21.62 -9.58
#